data_AF-A0A0L8AIY8-F1
#
_entry.id   AF-A0A0L8AIY8-F1
#
_cell.length_a   1.000
_cell.length_b   1.000
_cell.length_c   1.000
_cell.angle_alpha   90.00
_cell.angle_beta   90.00
_cell.angle_gamma   90.00
#
_symmetry.space_group_name_H-M   'P 1'
#
loop_
_entity.id
_entity.type
_entity.pdbx_description
1 polymer ?
#
loop_
_entity_poly.entity_id
_entity_poly.type
_entity_poly.pdbx_seq_one_letter_code
_entity_poly.pdbx_strand_id
1 'polypeptide(L)'
;MGESELLPYLHAGKIIEQYLGVYYHEDFRCLRYVSFGMNKTGYYGLLFELFDDSGEGLESIYDYSSVEPDNLSGIEFGPFESFMNVLDAIRDVVKLDSNKYLISGQLDEEIIKTN
;
A
#
# COMPACT_ATOMS: atom_id res chain seq x y z
N MET A 1 -5.05 12.64 -1.05
CA MET A 1 -3.96 13.66 -1.08
C MET A 1 -3.15 13.45 -2.35
N GLY A 2 -2.57 14.53 -2.87
CA GLY A 2 -1.76 14.50 -4.09
C GLY A 2 -0.30 14.09 -3.81
N GLU A 3 0.36 13.54 -4.82
CA GLU A 3 1.76 13.07 -4.75
C GLU A 3 2.75 14.16 -4.30
N SER A 4 2.53 15.40 -4.74
CA SER A 4 3.37 16.55 -4.37
C SER A 4 3.25 16.92 -2.89
N GLU A 5 2.26 16.39 -2.18
CA GLU A 5 1.96 16.71 -0.78
C GLU A 5 2.57 15.69 0.20
N LEU A 6 3.16 14.59 -0.29
CA LEU A 6 3.51 13.44 0.55
C LEU A 6 4.76 13.67 1.43
N LEU A 7 5.77 14.37 0.90
CA LEU A 7 7.07 14.52 1.57
C LEU A 7 6.96 15.10 3.00
N PRO A 8 6.20 16.18 3.26
CA PRO A 8 6.01 16.70 4.62
C PRO A 8 5.49 15.65 5.62
N TYR A 9 4.59 14.77 5.20
CA TYR A 9 4.04 13.73 6.07
C TYR A 9 5.06 12.62 6.34
N LEU A 10 5.79 12.18 5.31
CA LEU A 10 6.86 11.19 5.43
C LEU A 10 7.97 11.69 6.36
N HIS A 11 8.38 12.97 6.24
CA HIS A 11 9.36 13.60 7.14
C HIS A 11 8.85 13.73 8.58
N ALA A 12 7.55 13.84 8.77
CA ALA A 12 6.92 13.81 10.09
C ALA A 12 6.77 12.37 10.66
N GLY A 13 7.32 11.36 9.98
CA GLY A 13 7.26 9.95 10.37
C GLY A 13 5.87 9.33 10.17
N LYS A 14 5.03 9.92 9.32
CA LYS A 14 3.75 9.32 8.93
C LYS A 14 3.97 8.29 7.84
N ILE A 15 3.08 7.31 7.82
CA ILE A 15 2.96 6.34 6.75
C ILE A 15 1.87 6.80 5.81
N ILE A 16 2.16 6.77 4.51
CA ILE A 16 1.24 7.11 3.43
C ILE A 16 0.83 5.82 2.73
N GLU A 17 -0.45 5.66 2.43
CA GLU A 17 -0.97 4.49 1.74
C GLU A 17 -1.73 4.86 0.48
N GLN A 18 -1.88 3.89 -0.41
CA GLN A 18 -2.78 3.98 -1.55
C GLN A 18 -3.40 2.62 -1.83
N TYR A 19 -4.74 2.58 -1.83
CA TYR A 19 -5.49 1.43 -2.31
C TYR A 19 -5.35 1.33 -3.83
N LEU A 20 -4.94 0.15 -4.32
CA LEU A 20 -4.70 -0.11 -5.75
C LEU A 20 -5.85 -0.88 -6.41
N GLY A 21 -6.79 -1.38 -5.61
CA GLY A 21 -7.98 -2.03 -6.10
C GLY A 21 -7.95 -3.55 -5.97
N VAL A 22 -8.87 -4.17 -6.69
CA VAL A 22 -9.09 -5.61 -6.74
C VAL A 22 -8.28 -6.23 -7.87
N TYR A 23 -7.71 -7.39 -7.62
CA TYR A 23 -7.14 -8.27 -8.64
C TYR A 23 -7.51 -9.72 -8.34
N TYR A 24 -7.10 -10.65 -9.22
CA TYR A 24 -7.38 -12.07 -9.05
C TYR A 24 -6.07 -12.87 -9.07
N HIS A 25 -5.95 -13.80 -8.13
CA HIS A 25 -4.85 -14.77 -8.03
C HIS A 25 -5.45 -16.17 -7.94
N GLU A 26 -5.15 -17.05 -8.89
CA GLU A 26 -5.69 -18.44 -8.94
C GLU A 26 -7.23 -18.51 -8.70
N ASP A 27 -7.99 -17.62 -9.35
CA ASP A 27 -9.45 -17.46 -9.21
C ASP A 27 -9.96 -16.87 -7.89
N PHE A 28 -9.09 -16.59 -6.92
CA PHE A 28 -9.45 -15.88 -5.70
C PHE A 28 -9.48 -14.37 -5.93
N ARG A 29 -10.50 -13.70 -5.37
CA ARG A 29 -10.55 -12.24 -5.28
C ARG A 29 -9.50 -11.79 -4.27
N CYS A 30 -8.65 -10.87 -4.68
CA CYS A 30 -7.59 -10.32 -3.85
C CYS A 30 -7.64 -8.79 -3.86
N LEU A 31 -7.16 -8.19 -2.78
CA LEU A 31 -7.02 -6.75 -2.62
C LEU A 31 -5.54 -6.38 -2.65
N ARG A 32 -5.25 -5.20 -3.21
CA ARG A 32 -3.88 -4.71 -3.30
C ARG A 32 -3.80 -3.27 -2.82
N TYR A 33 -2.77 -2.96 -2.04
CA TYR A 33 -2.44 -1.59 -1.66
C TYR A 33 -0.94 -1.43 -1.50
N VAL A 34 -0.47 -0.18 -1.49
CA VAL A 34 0.92 0.16 -1.18
C VAL A 34 0.98 1.03 0.06
N SER A 35 2.07 0.90 0.80
CA SER A 35 2.41 1.71 1.95
C SER A 35 3.79 2.31 1.76
N PHE A 36 3.96 3.58 2.13
CA PHE A 36 5.19 4.34 1.96
C PHE A 36 5.60 4.94 3.30
N GLY A 37 6.88 4.88 3.60
CA GLY A 37 7.44 5.44 4.82
C GLY A 37 8.86 5.95 4.64
N MET A 38 9.38 6.54 5.71
CA MET A 38 10.77 6.92 5.84
C MET A 38 11.29 6.47 7.20
N ASN A 39 12.46 5.87 7.21
CA ASN A 39 13.17 5.47 8.42
C ASN A 39 14.60 6.05 8.42
N LYS A 40 15.46 5.57 9.31
CA LYS A 40 16.85 6.05 9.42
C LYS A 40 17.73 5.70 8.21
N THR A 41 17.36 4.70 7.42
CA THR A 41 18.13 4.23 6.26
C THR A 41 17.63 4.79 4.94
N GLY A 42 16.42 5.36 4.89
CA GLY A 42 15.89 6.04 3.71
C GLY A 42 14.37 5.96 3.62
N TYR A 43 13.85 6.28 2.44
CA TYR A 43 12.45 6.03 2.07
C TYR A 43 12.27 4.58 1.65
N TYR A 44 11.11 4.02 1.95
CA TYR A 44 10.76 2.66 1.57
C TYR A 44 9.29 2.60 1.14
N GLY A 45 8.99 1.58 0.35
CA GLY A 45 7.63 1.20 -0.01
C GLY A 45 7.39 -0.28 0.32
N LEU A 46 6.15 -0.62 0.63
CA LEU A 46 5.67 -1.98 0.84
C LEU A 46 4.46 -2.20 -0.06
N LEU A 47 4.49 -3.26 -0.88
CA LEU A 47 3.35 -3.70 -1.66
C LEU A 47 2.65 -4.84 -0.93
N PHE A 48 1.37 -4.67 -0.63
CA PHE A 48 0.54 -5.67 0.02
C PHE A 48 -0.43 -6.27 -0.97
N GLU A 49 -0.50 -7.60 -0.95
CA GLU A 49 -1.31 -8.44 -1.81
C GLU A 49 -2.01 -9.45 -0.93
N LEU A 50 -3.30 -9.25 -0.72
CA LEU A 50 -4.05 -9.94 0.32
C LEU A 50 -5.26 -10.65 -0.29
N PHE A 51 -5.64 -11.81 0.26
CA PHE A 51 -6.93 -12.41 -0.03
C PHE A 51 -8.05 -11.50 0.48
N ASP A 52 -9.16 -11.43 -0.25
CA ASP A 52 -10.34 -10.71 0.21
C ASP A 52 -11.10 -11.54 1.26
N ASP A 53 -10.66 -11.41 2.50
CA ASP A 53 -11.22 -12.13 3.65
C ASP A 53 -12.45 -11.41 4.25
N SER A 54 -13.03 -10.42 3.54
CA SER A 54 -14.24 -9.71 4.01
C SER A 54 -15.43 -10.65 4.26
N GLY A 55 -15.52 -11.76 3.53
CA GLY A 55 -16.52 -12.81 3.73
C GLY A 55 -16.33 -13.66 4.99
N GLU A 56 -15.13 -13.65 5.58
CA GLU A 56 -14.76 -14.41 6.78
C GLU A 56 -14.99 -13.61 8.08
N GLY A 57 -15.64 -12.44 7.98
CA GLY A 57 -15.94 -11.58 9.13
C GLY A 57 -14.80 -10.67 9.56
N LEU A 58 -13.74 -10.54 8.76
CA LEU A 58 -12.67 -9.57 8.99
C LEU A 58 -13.09 -8.18 8.48
N GLU A 59 -13.09 -7.20 9.39
CA GLU A 59 -13.55 -5.84 9.11
C GLU A 59 -12.47 -4.95 8.48
N SER A 60 -11.19 -5.27 8.72
CA SER A 60 -10.07 -4.42 8.32
C SER A 60 -9.13 -5.12 7.36
N ILE A 61 -8.74 -4.43 6.29
CA ILE A 61 -7.78 -4.95 5.31
C ILE A 61 -6.41 -5.28 5.94
N TYR A 62 -6.04 -4.63 7.06
CA TYR A 62 -4.77 -4.90 7.74
C TYR A 62 -4.74 -6.27 8.44
N ASP A 63 -5.91 -6.89 8.63
CA ASP A 63 -6.03 -8.22 9.22
C ASP A 63 -6.13 -9.34 8.18
N TYR A 64 -6.17 -9.01 6.89
CA TYR A 64 -6.37 -9.98 5.82
C TYR A 64 -5.10 -10.80 5.56
N SER A 65 -5.31 -12.02 5.10
CA SER A 65 -4.23 -12.98 4.84
C SER A 65 -3.42 -12.57 3.61
N SER A 66 -2.09 -12.60 3.70
CA SER A 66 -1.22 -12.41 2.54
C SER A 66 -1.40 -13.53 1.53
N VAL A 67 -1.40 -13.18 0.25
CA VAL A 67 -1.45 -14.17 -0.85
C VAL A 67 -0.20 -15.04 -0.85
N GLU A 68 0.96 -14.45 -0.53
CA GLU A 68 2.24 -15.14 -0.47
C GLU A 68 2.72 -15.25 0.99
N PRO A 69 2.94 -16.47 1.53
CA PRO A 69 3.35 -16.68 2.92
C PRO A 69 4.68 -16.01 3.29
N ASP A 70 5.56 -15.78 2.32
CA ASP A 70 6.85 -15.12 2.55
C ASP A 70 6.72 -13.59 2.61
N ASN A 71 5.58 -13.03 2.19
CA ASN A 71 5.32 -11.59 2.09
C ASN A 71 4.33 -11.09 3.15
N LEU A 72 4.38 -11.61 4.38
CA LEU A 72 3.48 -11.21 5.47
C LEU A 72 3.57 -9.72 5.82
N SER A 73 4.73 -9.10 5.62
CA SER A 73 4.95 -7.67 5.86
C SER A 73 4.91 -6.84 4.58
N GLY A 74 4.39 -7.41 3.49
CA GLY A 74 4.45 -6.84 2.16
C GLY A 74 5.80 -7.06 1.47
N ILE A 75 5.82 -6.82 0.17
CA ILE A 75 7.02 -6.87 -0.67
C ILE A 75 7.74 -5.53 -0.55
N GLU A 76 8.99 -5.55 -0.10
CA GLU A 76 9.76 -4.33 0.19
C GLU A 76 10.44 -3.73 -1.05
N PHE A 77 10.29 -2.40 -1.20
CA PHE A 77 10.97 -1.57 -2.17
C PHE A 77 11.81 -0.52 -1.44
N GLY A 78 13.10 -0.78 -1.32
CA GLY A 78 14.05 0.12 -0.69
C GLY A 78 14.99 -0.57 0.30
N PRO A 79 15.64 0.21 1.17
CA PRO A 79 15.55 1.67 1.30
C PRO A 79 16.18 2.43 0.11
N PHE A 80 15.69 3.65 -0.16
CA PHE A 80 16.24 4.59 -1.14
C PHE A 80 16.48 5.99 -0.52
N GLU A 81 17.44 6.74 -1.06
CA GLU A 81 17.70 8.13 -0.62
C GLU A 81 16.64 9.13 -1.09
N SER A 82 15.88 8.79 -2.12
CA SER A 82 14.86 9.65 -2.73
C SER A 82 13.51 8.94 -2.75
N PHE A 83 12.47 9.64 -2.30
CA PHE A 83 11.11 9.12 -2.38
C PHE A 83 10.65 8.90 -3.83
N MET A 84 11.16 9.69 -4.79
CA MET A 84 10.88 9.46 -6.22
C MET A 84 11.37 8.09 -6.70
N ASN A 85 12.51 7.61 -6.20
CA ASN A 85 13.02 6.30 -6.57
C ASN A 85 12.13 5.17 -6.03
N VAL A 86 11.53 5.36 -4.85
CA VAL A 86 10.53 4.41 -4.30
C VAL A 86 9.30 4.35 -5.22
N LEU A 87 8.79 5.52 -5.61
CA LEU A 87 7.62 5.61 -6.50
C LEU A 87 7.90 4.97 -7.86
N ASP A 88 9.07 5.24 -8.44
CA ASP A 88 9.45 4.67 -9.74
C ASP A 88 9.62 3.15 -9.66
N ALA A 89 10.28 2.64 -8.61
CA ALA A 89 10.46 1.20 -8.41
C ALA A 89 9.12 0.46 -8.22
N ILE A 90 8.15 1.07 -7.52
CA ILE A 90 6.81 0.49 -7.37
C ILE A 90 6.01 0.60 -8.67
N ARG A 91 6.15 1.69 -9.42
CA ARG A 91 5.47 1.90 -10.72
C ARG A 91 5.86 0.88 -11.78
N ASP A 92 7.06 0.30 -11.68
CA ASP A 92 7.50 -0.78 -12.56
C ASP A 92 6.68 -2.08 -12.35
N VAL A 93 5.99 -2.23 -11.21
CA VAL A 93 5.23 -3.43 -10.84
C VAL A 93 3.72 -3.16 -10.82
N VAL A 94 3.30 -1.99 -10.35
CA VAL A 94 1.88 -1.65 -10.16
C VAL A 94 1.58 -0.21 -10.57
N LYS A 95 0.34 0.06 -10.98
CA LYS A 95 -0.07 1.41 -11.39
C LYS A 95 -0.48 2.25 -10.17
N LEU A 96 0.33 3.26 -9.85
CA LEU A 96 -0.01 4.27 -8.84
C LEU A 96 -0.88 5.39 -9.42
N ASP A 97 -1.74 5.98 -8.59
CA ASP A 97 -2.53 7.17 -8.92
C ASP A 97 -1.99 8.38 -8.15
N SER A 98 -1.52 9.41 -8.86
CA SER A 98 -0.90 10.57 -8.22
C SER A 98 -1.83 11.39 -7.31
N ASN A 99 -3.13 11.10 -7.23
CA ASN A 99 -4.11 11.87 -6.45
C ASN A 99 -4.83 11.07 -5.36
N LYS A 100 -4.56 9.75 -5.24
CA LYS A 100 -5.28 8.85 -4.34
C LYS A 100 -4.42 8.30 -3.21
N TYR A 101 -3.58 9.15 -2.63
CA TYR A 101 -2.85 8.80 -1.44
C TYR A 101 -3.65 9.14 -0.19
N LEU A 102 -3.40 8.42 0.90
CA LEU A 102 -4.09 8.50 2.18
C LEU A 102 -3.07 8.45 3.31
N ILE A 103 -3.44 8.92 4.50
CA ILE A 103 -2.66 8.64 5.71
C ILE A 103 -3.00 7.21 6.14
N SER A 104 -1.99 6.49 6.65
CA SER A 104 -2.20 5.12 7.12
C SER A 104 -3.33 5.00 8.14
N GLY A 105 -4.10 3.91 8.02
CA GLY A 105 -5.31 3.68 8.82
C GLY A 105 -6.60 4.16 8.15
N GLN A 106 -6.55 4.66 6.91
CA GLN A 106 -7.72 5.16 6.17
C GLN A 106 -8.18 4.25 5.01
N LEU A 107 -7.49 3.13 4.77
CA LEU A 107 -7.82 2.21 3.67
C LEU A 107 -9.23 1.62 3.78
N ASP A 108 -9.66 1.21 4.97
CA ASP A 108 -11.00 0.60 5.15
C ASP A 108 -12.11 1.55 4.70
N GLU A 109 -12.01 2.84 5.07
CA GLU A 109 -12.96 3.87 4.64
C GLU A 109 -12.93 4.11 3.12
N GLU A 110 -11.76 4.00 2.49
CA GLU A 110 -11.60 4.17 1.04
C GLU A 110 -12.19 2.98 0.26
N ILE A 111 -11.98 1.76 0.75
CA ILE A 111 -12.50 0.53 0.14
C ILE A 111 -14.03 0.52 0.17
N ILE A 112 -14.63 0.95 1.28
CA ILE A 112 -16.10 1.08 1.40
C ILE A 112 -16.67 2.09 0.40
N LYS A 113 -15.96 3.17 0.08
CA LYS A 113 -16.43 4.18 -0.88
C LYS A 113 -16.29 3.74 -2.33
N THR A 114 -15.39 2.80 -2.60
CA THR A 114 -14.99 2.42 -3.96
C THR A 114 -15.71 1.15 -4.44
N ASN A 115 -16.30 0.37 -3.51
CA ASN A 115 -17.19 -0.75 -3.81
C ASN A 115 -18.67 -0.33 -3.74
#